data_AF-A0A077RV82-F1
#
_entry.id   AF-A0A077RV82-F1
#
_cell.length_a   1.000
_cell.length_b   1.000
_cell.length_c   1.000
_cell.angle_alpha   90.00
_cell.angle_beta   90.00
_cell.angle_gamma   90.00
#
_symmetry.space_group_name_H-M   'P 1'
#
loop_
_entity.id
_entity.type
_entity.pdbx_description
1 polymer ?
#
loop_
_entity_poly.entity_id
_entity_poly.type
_entity_poly.pdbx_seq_one_letter_code
_entity_poly.pdbx_strand_id
1 'polypeptide(L)'
;MLGNWSVGLCDCFGDCSSCCLTCWCPCVTFGRVAEIVDGGSSSCCMHGTLYVLLGSVGWNWLYSCTGRSSMRAQYNLLGSPYMDCLVHLCCERCALCQEYKELENRGFNMSKGIILC
;
A
#
# COMPACT_ATOMS: atom_id res chain seq x y z
N MET A 1 16.17 -1.54 -16.11
CA MET A 1 15.01 -2.12 -16.85
C MET A 1 13.80 -1.94 -15.96
N LEU A 2 12.68 -1.41 -16.46
CA LEU A 2 11.45 -1.28 -15.66
C LEU A 2 10.90 -2.68 -15.38
N GLY A 3 10.62 -2.98 -14.11
CA GLY A 3 10.03 -4.23 -13.65
C GLY A 3 8.50 -4.18 -13.69
N ASN A 4 7.86 -5.35 -13.77
CA ASN A 4 6.41 -5.47 -13.59
C ASN A 4 6.08 -5.78 -12.12
N TRP A 5 4.84 -5.53 -11.71
CA TRP A 5 4.34 -6.03 -10.42
C TRP A 5 4.42 -7.57 -10.41
N SER A 6 4.84 -8.14 -9.29
CA SER A 6 4.89 -9.60 -9.08
C SER A 6 3.50 -10.21 -8.87
N VAL A 7 2.54 -9.38 -8.46
CA VAL A 7 1.15 -9.77 -8.15
C VAL A 7 0.15 -8.94 -8.94
N GLY A 8 -0.97 -9.55 -9.33
CA GLY A 8 -2.06 -8.87 -10.02
C GLY A 8 -2.85 -7.93 -9.10
N LEU A 9 -3.53 -6.94 -9.68
CA LEU A 9 -4.33 -5.98 -8.90
C LEU A 9 -5.50 -6.67 -8.19
N CYS A 10 -6.17 -7.61 -8.85
CA CYS A 10 -7.30 -8.36 -8.31
C CYS A 10 -6.91 -9.72 -7.69
N ASP A 11 -5.62 -9.99 -7.48
CA ASP A 11 -5.13 -11.25 -6.89
C ASP A 11 -5.35 -11.32 -5.37
N CYS A 12 -6.04 -10.33 -4.81
CA CYS A 12 -6.49 -10.29 -3.41
C CYS A 12 -7.57 -11.33 -3.09
N PHE A 13 -8.32 -11.83 -4.08
CA PHE A 13 -9.37 -12.85 -3.84
C PHE A 13 -8.81 -14.27 -3.61
N GLY A 14 -7.52 -14.51 -3.91
CA GLY A 14 -6.87 -15.80 -3.68
C GLY A 14 -6.35 -15.99 -2.24
N ASP A 15 -6.00 -14.92 -1.54
CA ASP A 15 -5.49 -14.94 -0.16
C ASP A 15 -6.41 -14.17 0.79
N CYS A 16 -7.33 -14.91 1.44
CA CYS A 16 -8.31 -14.34 2.36
C CYS A 16 -7.68 -13.55 3.51
N SER A 17 -6.49 -13.91 4.00
CA SER A 17 -5.89 -13.24 5.18
C SER A 17 -5.53 -11.78 4.92
N SER A 18 -4.79 -11.49 3.84
CA SER A 18 -4.46 -10.12 3.43
C SER A 18 -5.72 -9.34 3.04
N CYS A 19 -6.67 -10.00 2.36
CA CYS A 19 -7.93 -9.37 1.97
C CYS A 19 -8.79 -9.01 3.20
N CYS A 20 -8.84 -9.87 4.22
CA CYS A 20 -9.56 -9.63 5.46
C CYS A 20 -8.92 -8.50 6.29
N LEU A 21 -7.59 -8.46 6.41
CA LEU A 21 -6.90 -7.39 7.13
C LEU A 21 -7.11 -6.04 6.44
N THR A 22 -6.98 -5.96 5.11
CA THR A 22 -7.20 -4.72 4.36
C THR A 22 -8.69 -4.32 4.33
N CYS A 23 -9.61 -5.28 4.42
CA CYS A 23 -11.05 -5.00 4.46
C CYS A 23 -11.51 -4.51 5.83
N TRP A 24 -10.99 -5.07 6.92
CA TRP A 24 -11.35 -4.66 8.30
C TRP A 24 -10.49 -3.52 8.85
N CYS A 25 -9.22 -3.43 8.45
CA CYS A 25 -8.26 -2.47 8.97
C CYS A 25 -7.34 -1.94 7.84
N PRO A 26 -7.88 -1.23 6.81
CA PRO A 26 -7.09 -0.69 5.71
C PRO A 26 -5.99 0.28 6.20
N CYS A 27 -6.22 0.99 7.31
CA CYS A 27 -5.23 1.87 7.92
C CYS A 27 -3.98 1.15 8.41
N VAL A 28 -4.10 -0.09 8.89
CA VAL A 28 -2.96 -0.91 9.33
C VAL A 28 -2.18 -1.42 8.12
N THR A 29 -2.89 -1.92 7.09
CA THR A 29 -2.26 -2.33 5.83
C THR A 29 -1.51 -1.17 5.19
N PHE A 30 -2.19 -0.03 5.01
CA PHE A 30 -1.58 1.16 4.44
C PHE A 30 -0.41 1.67 5.30
N GLY A 31 -0.57 1.73 6.62
CA GLY A 31 0.48 2.20 7.52
C GLY A 31 1.77 1.39 7.41
N ARG A 32 1.66 0.05 7.34
CA ARG A 32 2.80 -0.86 7.18
C ARG A 32 3.47 -0.73 5.82
N VAL A 33 2.67 -0.60 4.76
CA VAL A 33 3.18 -0.34 3.41
C VAL A 33 3.92 1.00 3.36
N ALA A 34 3.31 2.06 3.89
CA ALA A 34 3.84 3.42 3.85
C ALA A 34 5.15 3.56 4.63
N GLU A 35 5.26 2.93 5.80
CA GLU A 35 6.51 2.88 6.58
C GLU A 35 7.65 2.18 5.82
N ILE A 36 7.36 1.11 5.08
CA ILE A 36 8.40 0.44 4.29
C ILE A 36 8.84 1.33 3.12
N VAL A 37 7.86 1.95 2.45
CA VAL A 37 8.11 2.84 1.29
C VAL A 37 8.82 4.12 1.71
N ASP A 38 8.56 4.66 2.89
CA ASP A 38 9.23 5.86 3.42
C ASP A 38 10.60 5.57 4.07
N GLY A 39 11.00 4.30 4.09
CA GLY A 39 12.28 3.83 4.65
C GLY A 39 12.33 3.85 6.18
N GLY A 40 11.18 3.85 6.86
CA GLY A 40 11.09 3.99 8.31
C GLY A 40 11.33 5.42 8.77
N SER A 41 10.99 6.42 7.97
CA SER A 41 11.09 7.83 8.39
C SER A 41 9.99 8.18 9.40
N SER A 42 8.82 7.58 9.24
CA SER A 42 7.68 7.68 10.17
C SER A 42 7.18 6.28 10.52
N SER A 43 6.57 6.12 11.71
CA SER A 43 6.02 4.83 12.12
C SER A 43 4.74 4.47 11.37
N CYS A 44 4.45 3.18 11.27
CA CYS A 44 3.21 2.69 10.68
C CYS A 44 1.95 3.32 11.31
N CYS A 45 1.97 3.61 12.62
CA CYS A 45 0.86 4.23 13.35
C CYS A 45 0.62 5.68 12.93
N MET A 46 1.69 6.42 12.63
CA MET A 46 1.62 7.79 12.12
C MET A 46 0.93 7.80 10.76
N HIS A 47 1.40 6.95 9.84
CA HIS A 47 0.80 6.77 8.51
C HIS A 47 -0.66 6.31 8.58
N GLY A 48 -0.95 5.32 9.42
CA GLY A 48 -2.30 4.80 9.62
C GLY A 48 -3.25 5.86 10.20
N THR A 49 -2.80 6.66 11.16
CA THR A 49 -3.58 7.77 11.74
C THR A 49 -3.86 8.84 10.70
N LEU A 50 -2.84 9.26 9.94
CA LEU A 50 -3.00 10.24 8.87
C LEU A 50 -3.96 9.74 7.79
N TYR A 51 -3.88 8.46 7.44
CA TYR A 51 -4.79 7.81 6.50
C TYR A 51 -6.24 7.84 6.97
N VAL A 52 -6.51 7.56 8.26
CA VAL A 52 -7.87 7.66 8.85
C VAL A 52 -8.37 9.10 8.86
N LEU A 53 -7.53 10.06 9.25
CA LEU A 53 -7.88 11.47 9.26
C LEU A 53 -8.23 11.97 7.85
N LEU A 54 -7.42 11.65 6.85
CA LEU A 54 -7.70 11.99 5.44
C LEU A 54 -8.93 11.25 4.91
N GLY A 55 -9.18 10.03 5.37
CA GLY A 55 -10.39 9.27 5.07
C GLY A 55 -11.67 9.97 5.55
N SER A 56 -11.64 10.65 6.70
CA SER A 56 -12.79 11.42 7.21
C SER A 56 -13.20 12.59 6.30
N VAL A 57 -12.28 13.07 5.46
CA VAL A 57 -12.50 14.16 4.48
C VAL A 57 -12.62 13.60 3.06
N GLY A 58 -12.49 12.28 2.87
CA GLY A 58 -12.55 11.61 1.57
C GLY A 58 -11.29 11.76 0.70
N TRP A 59 -10.15 12.10 1.29
CA TRP A 59 -8.87 12.34 0.59
C TRP A 59 -7.82 11.25 0.84
N ASN A 60 -8.20 10.12 1.45
CA ASN A 60 -7.31 8.98 1.69
C ASN A 60 -6.67 8.43 0.39
N TRP A 61 -7.43 8.40 -0.70
CA TRP A 61 -7.00 7.84 -1.99
C TRP A 61 -5.86 8.64 -2.62
N LEU A 62 -5.80 9.97 -2.40
CA LEU A 62 -4.67 10.79 -2.83
C LEU A 62 -3.40 10.39 -2.07
N TYR A 63 -3.52 10.20 -0.76
CA TYR A 63 -2.40 9.78 0.06
C TYR A 63 -1.88 8.40 -0.35
N SER A 64 -2.79 7.44 -0.55
CA SER A 64 -2.43 6.11 -1.05
C SER A 64 -1.82 6.14 -2.45
N CYS A 65 -2.35 6.98 -3.36
CA CYS A 65 -1.80 7.15 -4.69
C CYS A 65 -0.35 7.67 -4.65
N THR A 66 -0.05 8.63 -3.76
CA THR A 66 1.32 9.12 -3.58
C THR A 66 2.26 8.03 -3.04
N GLY A 67 1.81 7.24 -2.06
CA GLY A 67 2.57 6.10 -1.55
C GLY A 67 2.89 5.07 -2.63
N ARG A 68 1.89 4.72 -3.46
CA ARG A 68 2.08 3.83 -4.61
C ARG A 68 3.09 4.39 -5.62
N SER A 69 3.01 5.68 -5.92
CA SER A 69 3.95 6.33 -6.85
C SER A 69 5.39 6.29 -6.31
N SER A 70 5.57 6.55 -5.01
CA SER A 70 6.87 6.43 -4.33
C SER A 70 7.42 5.00 -4.37
N MET A 71 6.58 3.99 -4.10
CA MET A 71 6.97 2.57 -4.19
C MET A 71 7.48 2.24 -5.60
N ARG A 72 6.80 2.69 -6.65
CA ARG A 72 7.22 2.41 -8.03
C ARG A 72 8.51 3.09 -8.41
N ALA A 73 8.72 4.32 -7.95
CA ALA A 73 9.97 5.02 -8.14
C ALA A 73 11.13 4.27 -7.46
N GLN A 74 10.92 3.80 -6.22
CA GLN A 74 11.92 3.07 -5.45
C GLN A 74 12.27 1.71 -6.09
N TYR A 75 11.27 0.98 -6.57
CA TYR A 75 11.45 -0.38 -7.09
C TYR A 75 11.46 -0.48 -8.63
N ASN A 76 11.54 0.65 -9.33
CA ASN A 76 11.54 0.77 -10.79
C ASN A 76 10.38 0.01 -11.46
N LEU A 77 9.17 0.12 -10.91
CA LEU A 77 7.97 -0.58 -11.41
C LEU A 77 7.28 0.20 -12.53
N LEU A 78 6.78 -0.52 -13.54
CA LEU A 78 6.13 0.05 -14.73
C LEU A 78 4.78 0.71 -14.42
N GLY A 79 4.58 1.92 -14.95
CA GLY A 79 3.29 2.51 -15.32
C GLY A 79 3.18 4.00 -14.95
N SER A 80 1.95 4.53 -14.79
CA SER A 80 1.68 5.98 -14.74
C SER A 80 0.98 6.43 -13.45
N PRO A 81 1.33 7.61 -12.88
CA PRO A 81 0.67 8.17 -11.69
C PRO A 81 -0.83 8.40 -11.88
N TYR A 82 -1.29 8.68 -13.11
CA TYR A 82 -2.73 8.79 -13.41
C TYR A 82 -3.47 7.46 -13.18
N MET A 83 -2.85 6.36 -13.62
CA MET A 83 -3.41 5.01 -13.44
C MET A 83 -3.34 4.58 -11.96
N ASP A 84 -2.32 5.02 -11.23
CA ASP A 84 -2.17 4.72 -9.80
C ASP A 84 -3.28 5.38 -8.96
N CYS A 85 -3.64 6.63 -9.27
CA CYS A 85 -4.74 7.32 -8.60
C CYS A 85 -6.11 6.74 -8.97
N LEU A 86 -6.33 6.38 -10.25
CA LEU A 86 -7.58 5.72 -10.68
C LEU A 86 -7.77 4.37 -10.00
N VAL A 87 -6.69 3.60 -9.83
CA VAL A 87 -6.72 2.30 -9.16
C VAL A 87 -7.11 2.46 -7.69
N HIS A 88 -6.56 3.44 -6.98
CA HIS A 88 -6.94 3.74 -5.59
C HIS A 88 -8.35 4.32 -5.48
N LEU A 89 -8.83 5.08 -6.46
CA LEU A 89 -10.20 5.58 -6.51
C LEU A 89 -11.23 4.47 -6.75
N CYS A 90 -10.95 3.54 -7.67
CA CYS A 90 -11.90 2.50 -8.10
C CYS A 90 -11.81 1.21 -7.27
N CYS A 91 -10.62 0.81 -6.81
CA CYS A 91 -10.44 -0.32 -5.89
C CYS A 91 -9.23 -0.11 -4.95
N GLU A 92 -9.38 0.79 -3.99
CA GLU A 92 -8.38 1.05 -2.95
C GLU A 92 -7.88 -0.22 -2.25
N ARG A 93 -8.81 -1.10 -1.85
CA ARG A 93 -8.45 -2.35 -1.15
C ARG A 93 -7.60 -3.27 -2.01
N CYS A 94 -7.95 -3.44 -3.28
CA CYS A 94 -7.17 -4.25 -4.23
C CYS A 94 -5.75 -3.70 -4.36
N ALA A 95 -5.64 -2.38 -4.51
CA ALA A 95 -4.37 -1.68 -4.64
C ALA A 95 -3.48 -1.86 -3.41
N LEU A 96 -4.04 -1.69 -2.20
CA LEU A 96 -3.34 -1.90 -0.94
C LEU A 96 -2.91 -3.37 -0.75
N CYS A 97 -3.75 -4.34 -1.11
CA CYS A 97 -3.37 -5.75 -1.06
C CYS A 97 -2.22 -6.07 -2.04
N GLN A 98 -2.26 -5.51 -3.26
CA GLN A 98 -1.20 -5.67 -4.23
C GLN A 98 0.12 -5.10 -3.71
N GLU A 99 0.09 -3.89 -3.14
CA GLU A 99 1.27 -3.23 -2.56
C GLU A 99 1.84 -4.00 -1.38
N TYR A 100 0.98 -4.49 -0.49
CA TYR A 100 1.38 -5.33 0.64
C TYR A 100 2.09 -6.60 0.19
N LYS A 101 1.49 -7.34 -0.76
CA LYS A 101 2.06 -8.57 -1.30
C LYS A 101 3.33 -8.34 -2.11
N GLU A 102 3.41 -7.23 -2.83
CA GLU A 102 4.63 -6.87 -3.57
C GLU A 102 5.82 -6.69 -2.62
N LEU A 103 5.60 -6.02 -1.47
CA LEU A 103 6.62 -5.89 -0.44
C LEU A 103 6.94 -7.23 0.23
N GLU A 104 5.94 -8.05 0.53
CA GLU A 104 6.15 -9.41 1.07
C GLU A 104 7.01 -10.27 0.13
N ASN A 105 6.71 -10.27 -1.18
CA ASN A 105 7.47 -10.98 -2.20
C ASN A 105 8.91 -10.49 -2.35
N ARG A 106 9.18 -9.24 -1.94
CA ARG A 106 10.52 -8.64 -1.90
C ARG A 106 11.28 -8.98 -0.61
N GLY A 107 10.68 -9.73 0.31
CA GLY A 107 11.30 -10.23 1.53
C GLY A 107 11.04 -9.38 2.77
N PHE A 108 10.14 -8.40 2.71
CA PHE A 108 9.79 -7.60 3.89
C PHE A 108 8.87 -8.38 4.84
N ASN A 109 9.13 -8.27 6.15
CA ASN A 109 8.23 -8.83 7.16
C ASN A 109 7.10 -7.84 7.44
N MET A 110 6.00 -7.98 6.70
CA MET A 110 4.86 -7.08 6.79
C MET A 110 4.12 -7.13 8.14
N SER A 111 4.39 -8.13 8.99
CA SER A 111 3.78 -8.23 10.32
C SER A 111 4.46 -7.37 11.38
N LYS A 112 5.72 -6.96 11.14
CA LYS A 112 6.55 -6.25 12.13
C LYS A 112 6.87 -4.80 11.75
N GLY A 113 6.68 -4.42 10.49
CA GLY A 113 7.14 -3.12 10.01
C GLY A 113 8.67 -2.96 10.01
N ILE A 114 9.15 -1.76 9.71
CA ILE A 114 10.57 -1.36 9.89
C ILE A 114 10.79 -0.80 11.30
N ILE A 115 9.87 0.07 11.74
CA ILE A 115 9.75 0.54 13.12
C ILE A 115 8.57 -0.23 13.72
N LEU A 116 8.64 -0.59 15.01
CA LEU A 116 7.64 -1.44 15.68
C LEU A 116 6.20 -1.14 15.22
N CYS A 117 5.63 -2.13 14.55
CA CYS A 117 4.23 -2.30 14.18
C CYS A 117 3.82 -3.77 14.43
#